data_AF-A0A9P4M197-F1
#
_entry.id   AF-A0A9P4M197-F1
#
_cell.length_a   1.000
_cell.length_b   1.000
_cell.length_c   1.000
_cell.angle_alpha   90.00
_cell.angle_beta   90.00
_cell.angle_gamma   90.00
#
_symmetry.space_group_name_H-M   'P 1'
#
loop_
_entity.id
_entity.type
_entity.pdbx_description
1 polymer ?
#
loop_
_entity_poly.entity_id
_entity_poly.type
_entity_poly.pdbx_seq_one_letter_code
_entity_poly.pdbx_strand_id
1 'polypeptide(L)'
;MHFASLSAVALLAMASSAYAGSASVTNRCKQDLWVSITRAGPGETAHTFKLPTGRTWSESYQGTGNSIGVTTNPNYYSPDTAKLIWGYSDQPPMVYWSVNSVNGNIGLPFSVVAGDDCPGTNGFNGGKTLTCSDKENISLYVC
;
A
#
# COMPACT_ATOMS: atom_id res chain seq x y z
N MET A 1 -9.50 -57.74 -34.50
CA MET A 1 -10.42 -56.59 -34.39
C MET A 1 -9.85 -55.65 -33.35
N HIS A 2 -9.31 -54.51 -33.79
CA HIS A 2 -8.79 -53.45 -32.92
C HIS A 2 -9.95 -52.57 -32.46
N PHE A 3 -10.03 -52.27 -31.16
CA PHE A 3 -10.75 -51.09 -30.69
C PHE A 3 -9.89 -50.35 -29.68
N ALA A 4 -9.73 -49.06 -29.98
CA ALA A 4 -8.68 -48.18 -29.49
C ALA A 4 -8.90 -47.72 -28.05
N SER A 5 -7.79 -47.60 -27.33
CA SER A 5 -7.67 -46.94 -26.04
C SER A 5 -8.10 -45.47 -26.13
N LEU A 6 -9.00 -45.04 -25.24
CA LEU A 6 -9.35 -43.64 -25.03
C LEU A 6 -8.32 -43.00 -24.09
N SER A 7 -7.46 -42.15 -24.65
CA SER A 7 -6.51 -41.33 -23.89
C SER A 7 -7.23 -40.16 -23.21
N ALA A 8 -7.17 -40.10 -21.88
CA ALA A 8 -7.62 -38.94 -21.11
C ALA A 8 -6.54 -37.83 -21.18
N VAL A 9 -6.86 -36.70 -21.81
CA VAL A 9 -6.00 -35.51 -21.81
C VAL A 9 -6.37 -34.67 -20.58
N ALA A 10 -5.57 -34.77 -19.52
CA ALA A 10 -5.67 -33.88 -18.37
C ALA A 10 -5.06 -32.53 -18.74
N LEU A 11 -5.91 -31.53 -18.98
CA LEU A 11 -5.50 -30.13 -19.07
C LEU A 11 -5.08 -29.65 -17.67
N LEU A 12 -3.76 -29.60 -17.43
CA LEU A 12 -3.17 -28.87 -16.32
C LEU A 12 -3.45 -27.38 -16.53
N ALA A 13 -4.49 -26.86 -15.89
CA ALA A 13 -4.66 -25.42 -15.74
C ALA A 13 -3.53 -24.90 -14.86
N MET A 14 -2.53 -24.26 -15.48
CA MET A 14 -1.49 -23.55 -14.75
C MET A 14 -2.18 -22.37 -14.03
N ALA A 15 -2.32 -22.48 -12.72
CA ALA A 15 -2.70 -21.36 -11.88
C ALA A 15 -1.59 -20.32 -11.98
N SER A 16 -1.76 -19.31 -12.84
CA SER A 16 -0.92 -18.13 -12.86
C SER A 16 -1.22 -17.34 -11.59
N SER A 17 -0.49 -17.61 -10.51
CA SER A 17 -0.40 -16.69 -9.38
C SER A 17 0.23 -15.40 -9.90
N ALA A 18 -0.60 -14.42 -10.26
CA ALA A 18 -0.12 -13.07 -10.49
C ALA A 18 0.57 -12.61 -9.19
N TYR A 19 1.88 -12.42 -9.24
CA TYR A 19 2.63 -11.78 -8.16
C TYR A 19 2.21 -10.31 -8.13
N ALA A 20 1.14 -9.99 -7.42
CA ALA A 20 0.80 -8.63 -7.08
C ALA A 20 1.68 -8.22 -5.89
N GLY A 21 2.39 -7.11 -6.05
CA GLY A 21 3.11 -6.44 -4.98
C GLY A 21 2.19 -5.99 -3.86
N SER A 22 2.78 -5.39 -2.83
CA SER A 22 2.07 -5.01 -1.62
C SER A 22 2.39 -3.60 -1.16
N ALA A 23 1.40 -2.99 -0.49
CA ALA A 23 1.56 -1.80 0.30
C ALA A 23 1.78 -2.18 1.76
N SER A 24 2.71 -1.54 2.45
CA SER A 24 2.87 -1.73 3.90
C SER A 24 3.18 -0.45 4.65
N VAL A 25 2.74 -0.40 5.92
CA VAL A 25 3.10 0.65 6.87
C VAL A 25 3.67 0.00 8.12
N THR A 26 4.90 0.36 8.45
CA THR A 26 5.60 -0.12 9.65
C THR A 26 5.81 1.03 10.62
N ASN A 27 5.32 0.87 11.85
CA ASN A 27 5.61 1.78 12.94
C ASN A 27 6.87 1.32 13.69
N ARG A 28 8.00 2.02 13.53
CA ARG A 28 9.20 1.79 14.36
C ARG A 28 9.39 2.87 15.43
N CYS A 29 8.41 3.75 15.59
CA CYS A 29 8.44 4.76 16.65
C CYS A 29 8.28 4.10 18.03
N LYS A 30 8.65 4.82 19.09
CA LYS A 30 8.43 4.38 20.49
C LYS A 30 6.99 4.58 20.98
N GLN A 31 6.10 5.05 20.11
CA GLN A 31 4.70 5.34 20.41
C GLN A 31 3.79 4.72 19.35
N ASP A 32 2.55 4.44 19.73
CA ASP A 32 1.54 3.97 18.80
C ASP A 32 1.20 5.07 17.78
N LEU A 33 0.90 4.64 16.55
CA LEU A 33 0.41 5.50 15.49
C LEU A 33 -1.05 5.17 15.20
N TRP A 34 -1.74 6.09 14.54
CA TRP A 34 -3.07 5.88 14.00
C TRP A 34 -2.99 5.88 12.49
N VAL A 35 -3.48 4.81 11.89
CA VAL A 35 -3.46 4.59 10.45
C VAL A 35 -4.91 4.58 9.96
N SER A 36 -5.19 5.37 8.93
CA SER A 36 -6.47 5.39 8.25
C SER A 36 -6.27 4.95 6.81
N ILE A 37 -7.03 3.94 6.37
CA ILE A 37 -6.99 3.47 4.98
C ILE A 37 -8.29 3.89 4.32
N THR A 38 -8.18 4.61 3.21
CA THR A 38 -9.29 4.99 2.35
C THR A 38 -9.14 4.30 1.00
N ARG A 39 -10.20 3.63 0.57
CA ARG A 39 -10.26 2.92 -0.72
C ARG A 39 -11.24 3.64 -1.65
N ALA A 40 -10.81 3.97 -2.86
CA ALA A 40 -11.73 4.52 -3.85
C ALA A 40 -12.44 3.37 -4.61
N GLY A 41 -13.77 3.41 -4.64
CA GLY A 41 -14.61 2.38 -5.25
C GLY A 41 -16.07 2.49 -4.81
N PRO A 42 -17.00 1.72 -5.43
CA PRO A 42 -18.40 1.71 -5.00
C PRO A 42 -18.49 1.21 -3.55
N GLY A 43 -18.84 2.13 -2.64
CA GLY A 43 -18.88 1.88 -1.20
C GLY A 43 -17.62 2.28 -0.45
N GLU A 44 -16.96 3.38 -0.85
CA GLU A 44 -15.79 3.99 -0.19
C GLU A 44 -15.72 3.66 1.31
N THR A 45 -14.76 2.82 1.67
CA THR A 45 -14.52 2.46 3.06
C THR A 45 -13.33 3.23 3.58
N ALA A 46 -13.52 3.84 4.74
CA ALA A 46 -12.46 4.48 5.47
C ALA A 46 -12.39 3.85 6.86
N HIS A 47 -11.28 3.18 7.17
CA HIS A 47 -11.09 2.51 8.45
C HIS A 47 -9.85 3.06 9.15
N THR A 48 -10.04 3.60 10.35
CA THR A 48 -8.96 4.06 11.20
C THR A 48 -8.73 3.07 12.33
N PHE A 49 -7.48 2.68 12.52
CA PHE A 49 -7.05 1.77 13.58
C PHE A 49 -5.72 2.21 14.16
N LYS A 50 -5.45 1.71 15.36
CA LYS A 50 -4.18 1.92 16.03
C LYS A 50 -3.16 0.92 15.49
N LEU A 51 -2.00 1.40 15.05
CA LEU A 51 -0.84 0.59 14.69
C LEU A 51 0.18 0.67 15.84
N PRO A 52 0.28 -0.39 16.68
CA PRO A 52 1.16 -0.35 17.83
C PRO A 52 2.63 -0.23 17.46
N THR A 53 3.44 0.24 18.41
CA THR A 53 4.90 0.27 18.30
C THR A 53 5.47 -1.09 17.83
N GLY A 54 6.36 -1.06 16.84
CA GLY A 54 7.04 -2.24 16.28
C GLY A 54 6.16 -3.12 15.38
N ARG A 55 4.93 -2.69 15.06
CA ARG A 55 4.01 -3.46 14.22
C ARG A 55 4.00 -2.96 12.79
N THR A 56 3.69 -3.90 11.90
CA THR A 56 3.48 -3.66 10.47
C THR A 56 2.05 -4.00 10.10
N TRP A 57 1.43 -3.13 9.33
CA TRP A 57 0.23 -3.43 8.56
C TRP A 57 0.62 -3.56 7.09
N SER A 58 -0.02 -4.47 6.35
CA SER A 58 0.26 -4.70 4.93
C SER A 58 -0.93 -5.27 4.20
N GLU A 59 -0.98 -5.03 2.90
CA GLU A 59 -1.98 -5.60 1.99
C GLU A 59 -1.43 -5.71 0.57
N SER A 60 -1.93 -6.67 -0.20
CA SER A 60 -1.72 -6.67 -1.65
C SER A 60 -2.38 -5.45 -2.28
N TYR A 61 -1.80 -4.95 -3.38
CA TYR A 61 -2.42 -3.89 -4.16
C TYR A 61 -3.82 -4.31 -4.64
N GLN A 62 -4.77 -3.38 -4.52
CA GLN A 62 -6.15 -3.60 -4.94
C GLN A 62 -6.73 -2.28 -5.45
N GLY A 63 -6.98 -2.21 -6.75
CA GLY A 63 -7.67 -1.08 -7.38
C GLY A 63 -6.93 0.25 -7.28
N THR A 64 -7.65 1.33 -7.55
CA THR A 64 -7.07 2.65 -7.85
C THR A 64 -7.53 3.69 -6.84
N GLY A 65 -6.77 4.76 -6.65
CA GLY A 65 -7.17 5.88 -5.79
C GLY A 65 -7.13 5.57 -4.29
N ASN A 66 -6.28 4.63 -3.88
CA ASN A 66 -6.11 4.28 -2.48
C ASN A 66 -5.26 5.32 -1.75
N SER A 67 -5.55 5.52 -0.48
CA SER A 67 -4.81 6.45 0.36
C SER A 67 -4.64 5.88 1.77
N ILE A 68 -3.43 5.98 2.29
CA ILE A 68 -3.09 5.61 3.65
C ILE A 68 -2.62 6.86 4.37
N GLY A 69 -3.39 7.26 5.37
CA GLY A 69 -3.05 8.35 6.27
C GLY A 69 -2.44 7.84 7.56
N VAL A 70 -1.36 8.48 8.00
CA VAL A 70 -0.69 8.18 9.28
C VAL A 70 -0.66 9.45 10.13
N THR A 71 -0.98 9.31 11.41
CA THR A 71 -0.93 10.39 12.39
C THR A 71 -0.61 9.87 13.78
N THR A 72 -0.25 10.77 14.70
CA THR A 72 -0.07 10.48 16.13
C THR A 72 -1.37 10.67 16.93
N ASN A 73 -2.42 11.22 16.32
CA ASN A 73 -3.68 11.55 17.00
C ASN A 73 -4.81 10.55 16.65
N PRO A 74 -5.53 9.99 17.64
CA PRO A 74 -6.69 9.12 17.36
C PRO A 74 -7.78 9.76 16.51
N ASN A 75 -7.92 11.08 16.58
CA ASN A 75 -8.96 11.82 15.87
C ASN A 75 -8.53 12.16 14.44
N TYR A 76 -8.30 11.14 13.61
CA TYR A 76 -7.78 11.30 12.24
C TYR A 76 -8.55 12.35 11.43
N TYR A 77 -9.88 12.31 11.39
CA TYR A 77 -10.69 13.23 10.57
C TYR A 77 -10.80 14.66 11.12
N SER A 78 -10.17 14.97 12.24
CA SER A 78 -10.12 16.35 12.72
C SER A 78 -9.38 17.25 11.71
N PRO A 79 -9.90 18.46 11.44
CA PRO A 79 -9.27 19.42 10.55
C PRO A 79 -7.91 19.93 11.08
N ASP A 80 -7.64 19.82 12.38
CA ASP A 80 -6.38 20.30 12.97
C ASP A 80 -5.34 19.18 13.14
N THR A 81 -5.71 17.94 12.80
CA THR A 81 -4.81 16.81 12.93
C THR A 81 -3.88 16.74 11.72
N ALA A 82 -2.59 16.92 11.95
CA ALA A 82 -1.54 16.69 10.97
C ALA A 82 -1.51 15.22 10.51
N LYS A 83 -1.29 15.00 9.22
CA LYS A 83 -1.33 13.69 8.57
C LYS A 83 -0.21 13.56 7.56
N LEU A 84 0.51 12.44 7.61
CA LEU A 84 1.28 11.94 6.48
C LEU A 84 0.32 11.15 5.61
N ILE A 85 0.19 11.52 4.34
CA ILE A 85 -0.66 10.83 3.36
C ILE A 85 0.23 10.13 2.34
N TRP A 86 0.11 8.82 2.24
CA TRP A 86 0.69 8.01 1.19
C TRP A 86 -0.42 7.49 0.29
N GLY A 87 -0.50 8.04 -0.93
CA GLY A 87 -1.46 7.61 -1.94
C GLY A 87 -0.86 6.56 -2.86
N TYR A 88 -1.65 5.58 -3.28
CA TYR A 88 -1.24 4.62 -4.30
C TYR A 88 -2.41 4.18 -5.19
N SER A 89 -2.12 3.78 -6.42
CA SER A 89 -3.09 3.27 -7.39
C SER A 89 -2.50 2.10 -8.15
N ASP A 90 -3.16 0.96 -8.08
CA ASP A 90 -2.83 -0.24 -8.84
C ASP A 90 -3.40 -0.15 -10.24
N GLN A 91 -2.52 -0.08 -11.23
CA GLN A 91 -2.85 0.06 -12.65
C GLN A 91 -1.91 -0.87 -13.45
N PRO A 92 -2.14 -2.20 -13.41
CA PRO A 92 -1.24 -3.18 -14.00
C PRO A 92 -0.80 -2.80 -15.42
N PRO A 93 0.51 -2.86 -15.74
CA PRO A 93 1.58 -3.51 -14.98
C PRO A 93 2.30 -2.60 -13.95
N MET A 94 1.69 -1.47 -13.57
CA MET A 94 2.33 -0.44 -12.77
C MET A 94 1.55 -0.11 -11.50
N VAL A 95 2.26 0.29 -10.45
CA VAL A 95 1.70 1.01 -9.32
C VAL A 95 2.17 2.46 -9.36
N TYR A 96 1.21 3.38 -9.21
CA TYR A 96 1.46 4.81 -9.09
C TYR A 96 1.34 5.20 -7.63
N TRP A 97 2.25 6.02 -7.11
CA TRP A 97 2.19 6.42 -5.69
C TRP A 97 2.77 7.81 -5.45
N SER A 98 2.38 8.42 -4.33
CA SER A 98 2.88 9.74 -3.92
C SER A 98 2.80 9.90 -2.41
N VAL A 99 3.61 10.81 -1.85
CA VAL A 99 3.60 11.10 -0.41
C VAL A 99 3.48 12.59 -0.18
N ASN A 100 2.45 12.98 0.57
CA ASN A 100 2.16 14.36 0.88
C ASN A 100 1.81 14.52 2.36
N SER A 101 1.67 15.76 2.80
CA SER A 101 1.15 16.12 4.12
C SER A 101 -0.19 16.81 3.99
N VAL A 102 -1.09 16.54 4.94
CA VAL A 102 -2.35 17.30 5.11
C VAL A 102 -2.35 17.87 6.52
N ASN A 103 -2.68 19.16 6.64
CA ASN A 103 -2.70 19.91 7.91
C ASN A 103 -1.35 19.91 8.65
N GLY A 104 -0.25 19.81 7.89
CA GLY A 104 1.12 19.87 8.41
C GLY A 104 1.81 18.51 8.54
N ASN A 105 3.05 18.54 9.04
CA ASN A 105 3.87 17.36 9.28
C ASN A 105 3.53 16.76 10.65
N ILE A 106 3.47 15.43 10.74
CA ILE A 106 3.26 14.68 11.98
C ILE A 106 4.44 14.76 12.96
N GLY A 107 5.55 15.42 12.58
CA GLY A 107 6.72 15.65 13.42
C GLY A 107 7.60 14.42 13.62
N LEU A 108 7.40 13.37 12.83
CA LEU A 108 8.16 12.13 12.87
C LEU A 108 8.89 11.91 11.54
N PRO A 109 10.15 11.42 11.57
CA PRO A 109 10.83 11.03 10.34
C PRO A 109 10.13 9.83 9.70
N PHE A 110 10.20 9.74 8.38
CA PHE A 110 9.68 8.60 7.65
C PHE A 110 10.52 8.32 6.41
N SER A 111 10.37 7.12 5.87
CA SER A 111 10.90 6.74 4.56
C SER A 111 9.89 5.86 3.83
N VAL A 112 9.74 6.08 2.53
CA VAL A 112 9.13 5.10 1.63
C VAL A 112 10.26 4.39 0.92
N VAL A 113 10.36 3.09 1.19
CA VAL A 113 11.27 2.18 0.52
C VAL A 113 10.45 1.35 -0.44
N ALA A 114 10.95 1.21 -1.65
CA ALA A 114 10.37 0.34 -2.64
C ALA A 114 11.48 -0.50 -3.28
N GLY A 115 11.10 -1.59 -3.95
CA GLY A 115 12.07 -2.53 -4.51
C GLY A 115 12.94 -1.94 -5.62
N ASP A 116 13.82 -2.77 -6.19
CA ASP A 116 15.04 -2.34 -6.87
C ASP A 116 14.81 -1.39 -8.07
N ASP A 117 13.67 -1.52 -8.76
CA ASP A 117 13.31 -0.68 -9.92
C ASP A 117 12.38 0.51 -9.57
N CYS A 118 12.19 0.79 -8.27
CA CYS A 118 11.26 1.80 -7.79
C CYS A 118 11.97 2.89 -6.97
N PRO A 119 11.75 4.18 -7.25
CA PRO A 119 12.33 5.24 -6.44
C PRO A 119 11.84 5.16 -4.99
N GLY A 120 12.74 5.35 -4.02
CA GLY A 120 12.38 5.61 -2.63
C GLY A 120 12.34 7.11 -2.32
N THR A 121 11.83 7.49 -1.14
CA THR A 121 11.95 8.86 -0.63
C THR A 121 12.01 8.91 0.89
N ASN A 122 12.75 9.87 1.44
CA ASN A 122 12.81 10.14 2.90
C ASN A 122 12.08 11.44 3.28
N GLY A 123 11.19 11.92 2.41
CA GLY A 123 10.44 13.14 2.61
C GLY A 123 9.24 13.26 1.68
N PHE A 124 8.42 14.28 1.94
CA PHE A 124 7.29 14.59 1.10
C PHE A 124 7.76 14.94 -0.30
N ASN A 125 7.07 14.41 -1.32
CA ASN A 125 7.35 14.73 -2.71
C ASN A 125 6.34 15.74 -3.27
N GLY A 126 5.59 16.43 -2.39
CA GLY A 126 4.57 17.41 -2.75
C GLY A 126 3.38 16.79 -3.51
N GLY A 127 3.16 15.48 -3.38
CA GLY A 127 2.16 14.76 -4.17
C GLY A 127 2.61 14.43 -5.60
N LYS A 128 3.90 14.62 -5.94
CA LYS A 128 4.44 14.17 -7.23
C LYS A 128 4.25 12.66 -7.36
N THR A 129 3.57 12.24 -8.42
CA THR A 129 3.37 10.81 -8.69
C THR A 129 4.66 10.17 -9.16
N LEU A 130 5.02 9.07 -8.51
CA LEU A 130 6.09 8.15 -8.84
C LEU A 130 5.48 6.82 -9.29
N THR A 131 6.26 6.02 -10.01
CA THR A 131 5.77 4.83 -10.71
C THR A 131 6.72 3.67 -10.57
N CYS A 132 6.18 2.48 -10.35
CA CYS A 132 6.94 1.26 -10.11
C CYS A 132 6.20 0.08 -10.73
N SER A 133 6.88 -1.05 -10.95
CA SER A 133 6.17 -2.27 -11.36
C SER A 133 5.17 -2.67 -10.27
N ASP A 134 3.99 -3.14 -10.69
CA ASP A 134 2.94 -3.68 -9.81
C ASP A 134 3.36 -4.95 -9.04
N LYS A 135 4.52 -5.53 -9.35
CA LYS A 135 5.12 -6.66 -8.63
C LYS A 135 5.93 -6.24 -7.41
N GLU A 136 6.27 -4.96 -7.30
CA GLU A 136 7.13 -4.45 -6.24
C GLU A 136 6.38 -4.24 -4.93
N ASN A 137 7.08 -4.42 -3.81
CA ASN A 137 6.56 -4.03 -2.52
C ASN A 137 6.98 -2.60 -2.21
N ILE A 138 6.01 -1.73 -1.89
CA ILE A 138 6.27 -0.38 -1.41
C ILE A 138 5.91 -0.34 0.08
N SER A 139 6.86 0.13 0.88
CA SER A 139 6.78 0.12 2.34
C SER A 139 7.07 1.49 2.91
N LEU A 140 6.11 2.03 3.67
CA LEU A 140 6.27 3.23 4.47
C LEU A 140 6.77 2.84 5.87
N TYR A 141 7.93 3.34 6.25
CA TYR A 141 8.47 3.25 7.61
C TYR A 141 8.35 4.60 8.30
N VAL A 142 7.75 4.62 9.49
CA VAL A 142 7.66 5.82 10.32
C VAL A 142 8.45 5.59 11.59
N CYS A 143 9.47 6.43 11.78
CA CYS A 143 10.67 6.13 12.57
C CYS A 143 11.33 4.77 12.19
#